data_AF-A0A1Q1FEW9-F1
#
_entry.id   AF-A0A1Q1FEW9-F1
#
_cell.length_a   1.000
_cell.length_b   1.000
_cell.length_c   1.000
_cell.angle_alpha   90.00
_cell.angle_beta   90.00
_cell.angle_gamma   90.00
#
_symmetry.space_group_name_H-M   'P 1'
#
loop_
_entity.id
_entity.type
_entity.pdbx_description
1 polymer ?
#
loop_
_entity_poly.entity_id
_entity_poly.type
_entity_poly.pdbx_seq_one_letter_code
_entity_poly.pdbx_strand_id
1 'polypeptide(L)'
;MTTVRVAVPRKGRPLEAVLERLAARTGTTDLADDVISTLQYEKAITKDNQTAERDVYDRLAAYSDTDDPSAPEFTLLRDDRAGMPRRIVFDSLTLDLDGYDLQLVGREEPFRALRTHEFALGFDSADLVLEEVVGLDTEPLTGLDEVNDRIDPRDTDVRVVSGLGDTVWHTLLATPDIQRQLDADLDRSFVDAYEGKLCISPRYERLVEAVLGSDAVEGIEFTYPEEGAVEEAAIADTGIGVYLTVTGSTAHEYGLELGERLFPSETVMLENVAETTDATRQATDLFVGADLETKLAST
;
A
#
# COMPACT_ATOMS: atom_id res chain seq x y z
N MET A 1 21.01 12.70 -21.72
CA MET A 1 19.84 11.98 -21.21
C MET A 1 19.58 12.47 -19.82
N THR A 2 18.34 12.84 -19.53
CA THR A 2 17.90 13.12 -18.16
C THR A 2 17.43 11.80 -17.57
N THR A 3 17.79 11.49 -16.33
CA THR A 3 17.30 10.29 -15.64
C THR A 3 16.21 10.72 -14.65
N VAL A 4 15.02 10.15 -14.79
CA VAL A 4 13.92 10.32 -13.84
C VAL A 4 13.95 9.14 -12.87
N ARG A 5 14.26 9.42 -11.61
CA ARG A 5 14.28 8.42 -10.55
C ARG A 5 12.90 8.31 -9.90
N VAL A 6 12.43 7.08 -9.76
CA VAL A 6 11.14 6.74 -9.16
C VAL A 6 11.39 5.81 -7.98
N ALA A 7 10.98 6.21 -6.78
CA ALA A 7 11.02 5.32 -5.63
C ALA A 7 9.87 4.30 -5.71
N VAL A 8 10.17 3.01 -5.70
CA VAL A 8 9.16 1.95 -5.77
C VAL A 8 9.27 1.00 -4.58
N PRO A 9 8.18 0.32 -4.19
CA PRO A 9 8.24 -0.71 -3.15
C PRO A 9 9.20 -1.83 -3.56
N ARG A 10 9.89 -2.45 -2.60
CA ARG A 10 10.88 -3.50 -2.89
C ARG A 10 10.31 -4.88 -3.24
N LYS A 11 9.02 -5.10 -2.99
CA LYS A 11 8.34 -6.40 -3.15
C LYS A 11 6.83 -6.28 -2.99
N GLY A 12 6.14 -7.36 -3.34
CA GLY A 12 4.70 -7.53 -3.09
C GLY A 12 3.83 -6.80 -4.11
N ARG A 13 2.52 -6.86 -3.89
CA ARG A 13 1.52 -6.34 -4.83
C ARG A 13 1.75 -4.90 -5.28
N PRO A 14 2.19 -3.97 -4.40
CA PRO A 14 2.47 -2.61 -4.83
C PRO A 14 3.56 -2.51 -5.92
N LEU A 15 4.63 -3.29 -5.82
CA LEU A 15 5.64 -3.34 -6.88
C LEU A 15 5.10 -4.02 -8.15
N GLU A 16 4.34 -5.11 -7.99
CA GLU A 16 3.71 -5.81 -9.12
C GLU A 16 2.82 -4.85 -9.92
N ALA A 17 1.96 -4.08 -9.25
CA ALA A 17 1.07 -3.09 -9.87
C ALA A 17 1.84 -2.02 -10.65
N VAL A 18 2.95 -1.50 -10.09
CA VAL A 18 3.81 -0.51 -10.77
C VAL A 18 4.43 -1.11 -12.03
N LEU A 19 4.96 -2.33 -11.95
CA LEU A 19 5.62 -3.00 -13.07
C LEU A 19 4.63 -3.37 -14.18
N GLU A 20 3.46 -3.89 -13.83
CA GLU A 20 2.37 -4.19 -14.78
C GLU A 20 1.90 -2.93 -15.51
N ARG A 21 1.70 -1.84 -14.76
CA ARG A 21 1.30 -0.53 -15.31
C ARG A 21 2.33 0.00 -16.30
N LEU A 22 3.61 -0.06 -15.92
CA LEU A 22 4.72 0.38 -16.75
C LEU A 22 4.80 -0.47 -18.03
N ALA A 23 4.80 -1.80 -17.89
CA ALA A 23 4.86 -2.73 -19.00
C ALA A 23 3.73 -2.54 -20.02
N ALA A 24 2.52 -2.24 -19.55
CA ALA A 24 1.38 -1.97 -20.42
C ALA A 24 1.57 -0.72 -21.31
N ARG A 25 2.43 0.23 -20.91
CA ARG A 25 2.74 1.44 -21.69
C ARG A 25 4.02 1.35 -22.50
N THR A 26 5.02 0.63 -22.02
CA THR A 26 6.36 0.56 -22.63
C THR A 26 6.56 -0.70 -23.48
N GLY A 27 5.66 -1.69 -23.38
CA GLY A 27 5.81 -2.98 -24.05
C GLY A 27 6.85 -3.89 -23.39
N THR A 28 7.18 -3.66 -22.12
CA THR A 28 8.20 -4.43 -21.36
C THR A 28 7.58 -5.55 -20.51
N THR A 29 6.57 -6.25 -21.04
CA THR A 29 5.84 -7.31 -20.30
C THR A 29 6.76 -8.43 -19.84
N ASP A 30 7.63 -8.94 -20.71
CA ASP A 30 8.55 -10.03 -20.35
C ASP A 30 9.47 -9.67 -19.18
N LEU A 31 9.90 -8.40 -19.12
CA LEU A 31 10.74 -7.89 -18.03
C LEU A 31 9.97 -7.75 -16.72
N ALA A 32 8.73 -7.25 -16.77
CA ALA A 32 7.87 -7.18 -15.59
C ALA A 32 7.58 -8.59 -15.05
N ASP A 33 7.20 -9.53 -15.91
CA ASP A 33 6.91 -10.91 -15.54
C ASP A 33 8.12 -11.61 -14.91
N ASP A 34 9.34 -11.36 -15.41
CA ASP A 34 10.57 -11.90 -14.85
C ASP A 34 10.82 -11.41 -13.41
N VAL A 35 10.69 -10.10 -13.17
CA VAL A 35 10.84 -9.53 -11.82
C VAL A 35 9.76 -10.05 -10.88
N ILE A 36 8.49 -10.05 -11.32
CA ILE A 36 7.36 -10.49 -10.50
C ILE A 36 7.50 -11.96 -10.14
N SER A 37 7.75 -12.83 -11.12
CA SER A 37 7.88 -14.27 -10.90
C SER A 37 9.08 -14.60 -10.00
N THR A 38 10.21 -13.90 -10.15
CA THR A 38 11.38 -14.02 -9.26
C THR A 38 11.02 -13.69 -7.81
N LEU A 39 10.32 -12.57 -7.57
CA LEU A 39 9.94 -12.18 -6.22
C LEU A 39 8.85 -13.09 -5.61
N GLN A 40 7.94 -13.60 -6.43
CA GLN A 40 6.94 -14.57 -5.99
C GLN A 40 7.57 -15.90 -5.60
N TYR A 41 8.59 -16.37 -6.34
CA TYR A 41 9.39 -17.54 -5.98
C TYR A 41 10.10 -17.34 -4.63
N GLU A 42 10.77 -16.20 -4.43
CA GLU A 42 11.44 -15.89 -3.15
C GLU A 42 10.45 -15.78 -1.98
N LYS A 43 9.25 -15.24 -2.24
CA LYS A 43 8.15 -15.23 -1.27
C LYS A 43 7.68 -16.65 -0.94
N ALA A 44 7.60 -17.55 -1.91
CA ALA A 44 7.21 -18.95 -1.71
C ALA A 44 8.24 -19.71 -0.87
N ILE A 45 9.54 -19.54 -1.14
CA ILE A 45 10.63 -20.10 -0.31
C ILE A 45 10.51 -19.61 1.13
N THR A 46 10.32 -18.31 1.30
CA THR A 46 10.24 -17.66 2.62
C THR A 46 9.07 -18.15 3.47
N LYS A 47 7.98 -18.61 2.83
CA LYS A 47 6.77 -19.13 3.50
C LYS A 47 6.82 -20.65 3.66
N ASP A 48 7.97 -21.29 3.45
CA ASP A 48 8.15 -22.75 3.45
C ASP A 48 7.21 -23.50 2.48
N ASN A 49 6.70 -22.80 1.48
CA ASN A 49 5.86 -23.36 0.42
C ASN A 49 6.69 -23.94 -0.73
N GLN A 50 7.99 -23.63 -0.78
CA GLN A 50 8.92 -24.11 -1.78
C GLN A 50 10.33 -24.26 -1.20
N THR A 51 11.12 -25.17 -1.74
CA THR A 51 12.53 -25.36 -1.35
C THR A 51 13.44 -24.87 -2.47
N ALA A 52 14.39 -24.01 -2.13
CA ALA A 52 15.43 -23.57 -3.05
C ALA A 52 16.51 -24.65 -3.21
N GLU A 53 16.93 -24.91 -4.45
CA GLU A 53 18.05 -25.82 -4.72
C GLU A 53 19.41 -25.18 -4.44
N ARG A 54 19.50 -23.84 -4.55
CA ARG A 54 20.72 -23.04 -4.36
C ARG A 54 20.61 -22.17 -3.12
N ASP A 55 21.75 -21.81 -2.55
CA ASP A 55 21.78 -20.85 -1.43
C ASP A 55 21.38 -19.43 -1.88
N VAL A 56 21.16 -18.55 -0.91
CA VAL A 56 20.64 -17.20 -1.17
C VAL A 56 21.58 -16.32 -2.00
N TYR A 57 22.90 -16.51 -1.88
CA TYR A 57 23.88 -15.72 -2.64
C TYR A 57 24.00 -16.21 -4.08
N ASP A 58 23.98 -17.53 -4.28
CA ASP A 58 23.96 -18.12 -5.61
C ASP A 58 22.69 -17.72 -6.38
N ARG A 59 21.54 -17.66 -5.70
CA ARG A 59 20.30 -17.17 -6.31
C ARG A 59 20.37 -15.69 -6.64
N LEU A 60 20.84 -14.86 -5.71
CA LEU A 60 21.02 -13.42 -5.95
C LEU A 60 21.90 -13.14 -7.18
N ALA A 61 23.04 -13.84 -7.27
CA ALA A 61 23.96 -13.73 -8.40
C ALA A 61 23.37 -14.25 -9.72
N ALA A 62 22.38 -15.15 -9.67
CA ALA A 62 21.67 -15.62 -10.85
C ALA A 62 20.57 -14.65 -11.31
N TYR A 63 20.01 -13.84 -10.40
CA TYR A 63 18.93 -12.90 -10.70
C TYR A 63 19.41 -11.52 -11.13
N SER A 64 20.60 -11.10 -10.69
CA SER A 64 21.10 -9.73 -10.92
C SER A 64 22.22 -9.73 -11.94
N ASP A 65 22.14 -8.83 -12.92
CA ASP A 65 23.24 -8.49 -13.82
C ASP A 65 23.73 -7.07 -13.50
N THR A 66 24.91 -6.95 -12.89
CA THR A 66 25.48 -5.66 -12.48
C THR A 66 26.17 -4.91 -13.63
N ASP A 67 26.34 -5.54 -14.79
CA ASP A 67 26.99 -4.94 -15.94
C ASP A 67 25.98 -4.30 -16.92
N ASP A 68 24.69 -4.66 -16.81
CA ASP A 68 23.59 -4.13 -17.63
C ASP A 68 22.51 -3.44 -16.77
N PRO A 69 22.43 -2.09 -16.77
CA PRO A 69 21.43 -1.36 -15.98
C PRO A 69 19.99 -1.53 -16.48
N SER A 70 19.80 -2.13 -17.67
CA SER A 70 18.48 -2.48 -18.21
C SER A 70 17.99 -3.86 -17.78
N ALA A 71 18.87 -4.66 -17.17
CA ALA A 71 18.50 -5.86 -16.45
C ALA A 71 18.08 -5.49 -15.02
N PRO A 72 17.16 -6.26 -14.40
CA PRO A 72 16.76 -6.01 -13.03
C PRO A 72 17.87 -6.36 -12.05
N GLU A 73 18.09 -5.50 -11.07
CA GLU A 73 18.97 -5.77 -9.94
C GLU A 73 18.16 -6.12 -8.69
N PHE A 74 18.68 -7.08 -7.93
CA PHE A 74 18.14 -7.49 -6.65
C PHE A 74 19.19 -7.31 -5.56
N THR A 75 18.74 -7.20 -4.32
CA THR A 75 19.61 -7.06 -3.15
C THR A 75 19.12 -7.90 -1.97
N LEU A 76 19.95 -8.02 -0.94
CA LEU A 76 19.58 -8.73 0.29
C LEU A 76 19.10 -7.75 1.34
N LEU A 77 17.85 -7.95 1.77
CA LEU A 77 17.29 -7.30 2.93
C LEU A 77 17.35 -8.24 4.14
N ARG A 78 17.81 -7.72 5.27
CA ARG A 78 17.75 -8.44 6.55
C ARG A 78 16.35 -8.31 7.11
N ASP A 79 15.77 -9.44 7.47
CA ASP A 79 14.46 -9.52 8.08
C ASP A 79 14.56 -9.45 9.61
N ASP A 80 13.55 -8.88 10.26
CA ASP A 80 13.45 -8.77 11.72
C ASP A 80 12.81 -10.01 12.38
N ARG A 81 12.34 -10.98 11.59
CA ARG A 81 11.85 -12.27 12.10
C ARG A 81 12.94 -13.05 12.84
N ALA A 82 12.50 -13.93 13.74
CA ALA A 82 13.37 -14.82 14.50
C ALA A 82 14.40 -15.55 13.59
N GLY A 83 15.68 -15.47 13.96
CA GLY A 83 16.80 -15.98 13.16
C GLY A 83 17.38 -14.98 12.16
N MET A 84 16.76 -13.81 12.00
CA MET A 84 17.17 -12.69 11.13
C MET A 84 17.52 -13.14 9.69
N PRO A 85 16.62 -13.87 9.01
CA PRO A 85 16.91 -14.40 7.68
C PRO A 85 17.14 -13.27 6.67
N ARG A 86 17.94 -13.56 5.65
CA ARG A 86 18.12 -12.65 4.50
C ARG A 86 17.10 -12.99 3.43
N ARG A 87 16.47 -11.97 2.85
CA ARG A 87 15.51 -12.09 1.75
C ARG A 87 16.04 -11.34 0.54
N ILE A 88 15.88 -11.91 -0.64
CA ILE A 88 16.11 -11.21 -1.90
C ILE A 88 14.93 -10.28 -2.15
N VAL A 89 15.23 -9.04 -2.53
CA VAL A 89 14.24 -8.00 -2.85
C VAL A 89 14.67 -7.20 -4.07
N PHE A 90 13.73 -6.54 -4.74
CA PHE A 90 14.03 -5.67 -5.86
C PHE A 90 14.90 -4.48 -5.41
N ASP A 91 15.90 -4.12 -6.21
CA ASP A 91 16.79 -2.99 -5.92
C ASP A 91 16.70 -1.90 -6.97
N SER A 92 16.93 -2.21 -8.25
CA SER A 92 16.86 -1.21 -9.29
C SER A 92 16.57 -1.77 -10.69
N LEU A 93 16.05 -0.92 -11.57
CA LEU A 93 15.87 -1.19 -13.00
C LEU A 93 15.86 0.13 -13.76
N THR A 94 16.58 0.21 -14.88
CA THR A 94 16.56 1.38 -15.77
C THR A 94 15.95 1.04 -17.11
N LEU A 95 14.94 1.80 -17.53
CA LEU A 95 14.36 1.72 -18.87
C LEU A 95 14.79 2.92 -19.70
N ASP A 96 15.36 2.67 -20.88
CA ASP A 96 15.61 3.70 -21.89
C ASP A 96 14.29 4.03 -22.60
N LEU A 97 13.80 5.25 -22.42
CA LEU A 97 12.58 5.76 -23.03
C LEU A 97 12.92 6.92 -23.97
N ASP A 98 12.03 7.21 -24.93
CA ASP A 98 12.27 8.26 -25.92
C ASP A 98 12.37 9.64 -25.24
N GLY A 99 13.61 10.11 -25.02
CA GLY A 99 13.93 11.41 -24.45
C GLY A 99 14.48 11.40 -23.01
N TYR A 100 14.37 10.29 -22.26
CA TYR A 100 14.87 10.20 -20.88
C TYR A 100 15.00 8.74 -20.39
N ASP A 101 15.84 8.51 -19.39
CA ASP A 101 15.91 7.23 -18.69
C ASP A 101 14.93 7.22 -17.53
N LEU A 102 14.12 6.17 -17.39
CA LEU A 102 13.30 5.94 -16.21
C LEU A 102 13.99 4.92 -15.29
N GLN A 103 14.45 5.37 -14.13
CA GLN A 103 15.11 4.51 -13.15
C GLN A 103 14.16 4.21 -11.99
N LEU A 104 13.68 2.98 -11.90
CA LEU A 104 12.99 2.47 -10.72
C LEU A 104 14.02 2.13 -9.64
N VAL A 105 13.80 2.60 -8.42
CA VAL A 105 14.68 2.35 -7.27
C VAL A 105 13.87 1.80 -6.11
N GLY A 106 14.15 0.56 -5.73
CA GLY A 106 13.51 -0.13 -4.63
C GLY A 106 13.80 0.53 -3.28
N ARG A 107 12.75 0.99 -2.59
CA ARG A 107 12.78 1.52 -1.23
C ARG A 107 11.87 0.73 -0.30
N GLU A 108 12.28 0.63 0.96
CA GLU A 108 11.43 0.03 2.00
C GLU A 108 10.21 0.91 2.28
N GLU A 109 10.41 2.23 2.30
CA GLU A 109 9.36 3.24 2.50
C GLU A 109 9.51 4.34 1.43
N PRO A 110 9.04 4.10 0.20
CA PRO A 110 9.09 5.07 -0.90
C PRO A 110 8.60 6.48 -0.53
N PHE A 111 7.49 6.59 0.22
CA PHE A 111 6.96 7.89 0.65
C PHE A 111 7.98 8.68 1.48
N ARG A 112 8.63 8.05 2.46
CA ARG A 112 9.71 8.69 3.24
C ARG A 112 10.91 9.03 2.38
N ALA A 113 11.22 8.21 1.36
CA ALA A 113 12.31 8.49 0.44
C ALA A 113 12.07 9.79 -0.35
N LEU A 114 10.84 10.07 -0.80
CA LEU A 114 10.50 11.33 -1.48
C LEU A 114 10.69 12.57 -0.60
N ARG A 115 10.53 12.42 0.72
CA ARG A 115 10.67 13.51 1.70
C ARG A 115 12.13 13.79 2.08
N THR A 116 13.01 12.81 1.91
CA THR A 116 14.37 12.83 2.48
C THR A 116 15.49 12.73 1.45
N HIS A 117 15.18 12.33 0.23
CA HIS A 117 16.13 12.12 -0.86
C HIS A 117 15.61 12.77 -2.15
N GLU A 118 16.49 12.90 -3.15
CA GLU A 118 16.19 13.48 -4.47
C GLU A 118 15.36 12.50 -5.34
N PHE A 119 14.08 12.33 -4.99
CA PHE A 119 13.08 11.63 -5.80
C PHE A 119 11.92 12.57 -6.12
N ALA A 120 11.62 12.71 -7.41
CA ALA A 120 10.47 13.48 -7.85
C ALA A 120 9.18 12.64 -7.83
N LEU A 121 9.29 11.33 -8.05
CA LEU A 121 8.15 10.41 -8.10
C LEU A 121 8.38 9.21 -7.19
N GLY A 122 7.29 8.64 -6.70
CA GLY A 122 7.31 7.33 -6.08
C GLY A 122 5.96 6.66 -5.98
N PHE A 123 5.97 5.44 -5.50
CA PHE A 123 4.79 4.62 -5.29
C PHE A 123 4.81 4.02 -3.90
N ASP A 124 3.72 4.17 -3.17
CA ASP A 124 3.59 3.59 -1.84
C ASP A 124 2.13 3.23 -1.55
N SER A 125 1.88 2.59 -0.42
CA SER A 125 0.52 2.39 0.09
C SER A 125 -0.10 3.73 0.46
N ALA A 126 -1.36 3.95 0.07
CA ALA A 126 -2.15 5.07 0.58
C ALA A 126 -2.13 5.11 2.12
N ASP A 127 -2.16 3.95 2.78
CA ASP A 127 -2.15 3.85 4.24
C ASP A 127 -1.00 4.63 4.88
N LEU A 128 0.20 4.59 4.27
CA LEU A 128 1.39 5.24 4.83
C LEU A 128 1.31 6.77 4.73
N VAL A 129 0.68 7.29 3.68
CA VAL A 129 0.42 8.73 3.54
C VAL A 129 -0.54 9.20 4.65
N LEU A 130 -1.60 8.42 4.90
CA LEU A 130 -2.56 8.70 5.96
C LEU A 130 -1.91 8.66 7.35
N GLU A 131 -1.08 7.66 7.60
CA GLU A 131 -0.38 7.49 8.87
C GLU A 131 0.60 8.64 9.16
N GLU A 132 1.22 9.23 8.15
CA GLU A 132 2.33 10.17 8.40
C GLU A 132 2.01 11.65 8.27
N VAL A 133 1.16 12.04 7.31
CA VAL A 133 1.05 13.46 6.91
C VAL A 133 -0.37 13.97 6.76
N VAL A 134 -1.37 13.09 6.82
CA VAL A 134 -2.78 13.51 6.79
C VAL A 134 -3.19 14.02 8.16
N GLY A 135 -3.81 15.21 8.17
CA GLY A 135 -4.44 15.79 9.36
C GLY A 135 -5.65 14.98 9.84
N LEU A 136 -5.85 15.00 11.16
CA LEU A 136 -7.05 14.47 11.79
C LEU A 136 -8.05 15.62 11.95
N ASP A 137 -9.25 15.42 11.43
CA ASP A 137 -10.36 16.38 11.46
C ASP A 137 -11.60 15.71 12.05
N THR A 138 -12.58 16.55 12.40
CA THR A 138 -13.90 16.11 12.88
C THR A 138 -14.64 15.31 11.82
N GLU A 139 -14.56 15.73 10.56
CA GLU A 139 -15.19 15.05 9.44
C GLU A 139 -14.36 13.85 8.94
N PRO A 140 -15.02 12.73 8.56
CA PRO A 140 -14.34 11.55 8.03
C PRO A 140 -13.66 11.85 6.69
N LEU A 141 -12.50 11.23 6.47
CA LEU A 141 -11.85 11.16 5.16
C LEU A 141 -12.52 10.04 4.34
N THR A 142 -13.11 10.38 3.20
CA THR A 142 -13.96 9.43 2.44
C THR A 142 -13.29 8.87 1.19
N GLY A 143 -12.24 9.52 0.69
CA GLY A 143 -11.59 9.13 -0.56
C GLY A 143 -10.16 9.68 -0.73
N LEU A 144 -9.48 9.18 -1.76
CA LEU A 144 -8.12 9.61 -2.11
C LEU A 144 -8.07 11.05 -2.65
N ASP A 145 -9.17 11.53 -3.24
CA ASP A 145 -9.30 12.89 -3.76
C ASP A 145 -9.26 13.94 -2.65
N GLU A 146 -9.67 13.59 -1.43
CA GLU A 146 -9.61 14.46 -0.25
C GLU A 146 -8.25 14.46 0.46
N VAL A 147 -7.37 13.47 0.18
CA VAL A 147 -6.11 13.29 0.93
C VAL A 147 -5.22 14.53 0.84
N ASN A 148 -5.06 15.09 -0.36
CA ASN A 148 -4.18 16.25 -0.56
C ASN A 148 -4.67 17.51 0.16
N ASP A 149 -5.98 17.65 0.36
CA ASP A 149 -6.57 18.79 1.07
C ASP A 149 -6.22 18.74 2.57
N ARG A 150 -5.92 17.56 3.11
CA ARG A 150 -5.53 17.34 4.50
C ARG A 150 -4.02 17.30 4.77
N ILE A 151 -3.19 17.46 3.75
CA ILE A 151 -1.72 17.51 3.90
C ILE A 151 -1.28 18.95 4.14
N ASP A 152 -0.67 19.26 5.30
CA ASP A 152 -0.08 20.60 5.52
C ASP A 152 1.15 20.77 4.60
N PRO A 153 1.16 21.79 3.71
CA PRO A 153 2.33 22.09 2.87
C PRO A 153 3.60 22.43 3.66
N ARG A 154 3.50 22.71 4.98
CA ARG A 154 4.67 22.91 5.84
C ARG A 154 5.31 21.59 6.27
N ASP A 155 4.57 20.49 6.25
CA ASP A 155 5.04 19.17 6.68
C ASP A 155 5.66 18.38 5.53
N THR A 156 5.11 18.54 4.31
CA THR A 156 5.66 17.93 3.10
C THR A 156 5.19 18.60 1.80
N ASP A 157 6.07 18.60 0.80
CA ASP A 157 5.78 18.95 -0.60
C ASP A 157 5.27 17.75 -1.43
N VAL A 158 5.12 16.57 -0.83
CA VAL A 158 4.66 15.36 -1.52
C VAL A 158 3.14 15.33 -1.63
N ARG A 159 2.61 15.00 -2.80
CA ARG A 159 1.17 14.91 -3.09
C ARG A 159 0.80 13.58 -3.72
N VAL A 160 -0.42 13.12 -3.45
CA VAL A 160 -1.03 11.97 -4.12
C VAL A 160 -1.49 12.41 -5.50
N VAL A 161 -1.05 11.71 -6.55
CA VAL A 161 -1.42 12.02 -7.94
C VAL A 161 -2.56 11.13 -8.41
N SER A 162 -2.46 9.82 -8.20
CA SER A 162 -3.44 8.84 -8.65
C SER A 162 -3.29 7.50 -7.93
N GLY A 163 -4.37 6.74 -7.81
CA GLY A 163 -4.31 5.31 -7.47
C GLY A 163 -3.96 4.43 -8.67
N LEU A 164 -3.40 3.24 -8.41
CA LEU A 164 -3.10 2.23 -9.43
C LEU A 164 -4.22 1.20 -9.65
N GLY A 165 -5.26 1.19 -8.81
CA GLY A 165 -6.42 0.31 -8.96
C GLY A 165 -6.26 -1.10 -8.40
N ASP A 166 -5.22 -1.35 -7.60
CA ASP A 166 -5.00 -2.59 -6.84
C ASP A 166 -5.71 -2.58 -5.47
N THR A 167 -6.89 -1.92 -5.42
CA THR A 167 -7.59 -1.54 -4.19
C THR A 167 -8.00 -2.71 -3.31
N VAL A 168 -7.66 -2.60 -2.03
CA VAL A 168 -8.22 -3.33 -0.89
C VAL A 168 -8.94 -2.32 0.00
N TRP A 169 -9.97 -2.73 0.74
CA TRP A 169 -10.77 -1.77 1.50
C TRP A 169 -10.56 -1.93 3.00
N HIS A 170 -10.27 -0.84 3.69
CA HIS A 170 -10.55 -0.76 5.12
C HIS A 170 -12.06 -0.81 5.30
N THR A 171 -12.54 -1.87 5.92
CA THR A 171 -13.97 -2.20 5.99
C THR A 171 -14.37 -2.31 7.45
N LEU A 172 -15.55 -1.77 7.77
CA LEU A 172 -16.15 -1.96 9.07
C LEU A 172 -16.63 -3.42 9.20
N LEU A 173 -16.30 -4.07 10.32
CA LEU A 173 -16.62 -5.47 10.60
C LEU A 173 -17.33 -5.55 11.93
N ALA A 174 -18.43 -6.30 12.03
CA ALA A 174 -19.09 -6.54 13.30
C ALA A 174 -19.70 -7.93 13.40
N THR A 175 -19.86 -8.40 14.63
CA THR A 175 -20.64 -9.60 14.92
C THR A 175 -22.15 -9.29 14.82
N PRO A 176 -22.99 -10.28 14.46
CA PRO A 176 -24.44 -10.10 14.44
C PRO A 176 -25.04 -9.68 15.79
N ASP A 177 -24.37 -9.98 16.91
CA ASP A 177 -24.80 -9.55 18.25
C ASP A 177 -24.62 -8.04 18.45
N ILE A 178 -23.51 -7.45 18.00
CA ILE A 178 -23.28 -6.00 18.08
C ILE A 178 -24.22 -5.26 17.15
N GLN A 179 -24.37 -5.72 15.91
CA GLN A 179 -25.25 -5.06 14.94
C GLN A 179 -26.72 -5.00 15.42
N ARG A 180 -27.21 -6.07 16.06
CA ARG A 180 -28.55 -6.12 16.66
C ARG A 180 -28.76 -5.18 17.84
N GLN A 181 -27.71 -4.69 18.50
CA GLN A 181 -27.86 -3.79 19.64
C GLN A 181 -28.31 -2.38 19.23
N LEU A 182 -27.80 -1.89 18.10
CA LEU A 182 -28.12 -0.55 17.60
C LEU A 182 -29.25 -0.55 16.55
N ASP A 183 -29.63 -1.71 16.01
CA ASP A 183 -30.66 -1.84 14.95
C ASP A 183 -30.40 -0.86 13.78
N ALA A 184 -29.12 -0.79 13.36
CA ALA A 184 -28.62 0.12 12.34
C ALA A 184 -27.77 -0.64 11.31
N ASP A 185 -27.66 -0.05 10.11
CA ASP A 185 -26.76 -0.54 9.07
C ASP A 185 -25.30 -0.37 9.53
N LEU A 186 -24.42 -1.29 9.16
CA LEU A 186 -23.01 -1.27 9.59
C LEU A 186 -22.21 -0.26 8.75
N ASP A 187 -22.46 1.02 8.98
CA ASP A 187 -21.86 2.17 8.29
C ASP A 187 -21.25 3.17 9.29
N ARG A 188 -20.77 4.33 8.82
CA ARG A 188 -20.22 5.38 9.70
C ARG A 188 -21.22 5.86 10.77
N SER A 189 -22.52 5.91 10.45
CA SER A 189 -23.53 6.30 11.43
C SER A 189 -23.70 5.27 12.55
N PHE A 190 -23.38 3.99 12.29
CA PHE A 190 -23.25 2.98 13.33
C PHE A 190 -22.16 3.33 14.33
N VAL A 191 -21.01 3.75 13.83
CA VAL A 191 -19.84 4.10 14.63
C VAL A 191 -20.14 5.35 15.46
N ASP A 192 -20.75 6.38 14.86
CA ASP A 192 -21.16 7.61 15.55
C ASP A 192 -22.07 7.34 16.77
N ALA A 193 -22.89 6.29 16.70
CA ALA A 193 -23.83 5.90 17.75
C ALA A 193 -23.24 4.86 18.73
N TYR A 194 -22.04 4.34 18.47
CA TYR A 194 -21.44 3.25 19.22
C TYR A 194 -20.49 3.77 20.31
N GLU A 195 -20.74 3.35 21.55
CA GLU A 195 -19.82 3.54 22.67
C GLU A 195 -19.25 2.18 23.09
N GLY A 196 -17.92 2.05 23.14
CA GLY A 196 -17.29 0.81 23.56
C GLY A 196 -15.95 0.53 22.89
N LYS A 197 -15.61 -0.75 22.79
CA LYS A 197 -14.34 -1.21 22.24
C LYS A 197 -14.43 -1.39 20.74
N LEU A 198 -13.38 -1.00 20.02
CA LEU A 198 -13.25 -1.23 18.58
C LEU A 198 -11.87 -1.81 18.29
N CYS A 199 -11.84 -3.03 17.76
CA CYS A 199 -10.58 -3.73 17.50
C CYS A 199 -9.97 -3.33 16.17
N ILE A 200 -8.70 -2.93 16.17
CA ILE A 200 -7.93 -2.57 14.97
C ILE A 200 -6.51 -3.10 15.05
N SER A 201 -5.82 -3.16 13.91
CA SER A 201 -4.37 -3.33 13.91
C SER A 201 -3.71 -2.07 14.50
N PRO A 202 -2.69 -2.17 15.39
CA PRO A 202 -2.04 -1.01 15.99
C PRO A 202 -1.53 0.02 14.97
N ARG A 203 -1.03 -0.45 13.81
CA ARG A 203 -0.54 0.40 12.72
C ARG A 203 -1.62 1.21 12.01
N TYR A 204 -2.91 0.90 12.24
CA TYR A 204 -4.02 1.56 11.57
C TYR A 204 -4.77 2.54 12.45
N GLU A 205 -4.33 2.80 13.69
CA GLU A 205 -5.04 3.71 14.60
C GLU A 205 -5.27 5.09 14.02
N ARG A 206 -4.20 5.77 13.62
CA ARG A 206 -4.30 7.10 13.02
C ARG A 206 -5.09 7.10 11.71
N LEU A 207 -4.96 6.04 10.91
CA LEU A 207 -5.73 5.86 9.69
C LEU A 207 -7.22 5.75 10.00
N VAL A 208 -7.58 4.88 10.95
CA VAL A 208 -8.96 4.60 11.35
C VAL A 208 -9.61 5.86 11.93
N GLU A 209 -8.87 6.62 12.74
CA GLU A 209 -9.32 7.93 13.23
C GLU A 209 -9.56 8.92 12.09
N ALA A 210 -8.67 9.00 11.10
CA ALA A 210 -8.85 9.90 9.96
C ALA A 210 -10.08 9.54 9.10
N VAL A 211 -10.34 8.25 8.86
CA VAL A 211 -11.41 7.78 7.95
C VAL A 211 -12.79 7.73 8.61
N LEU A 212 -12.84 7.65 9.94
CA LEU A 212 -14.06 7.75 10.74
C LEU A 212 -14.35 9.21 11.16
N GLY A 213 -13.30 10.02 11.34
CA GLY A 213 -13.41 11.37 11.92
C GLY A 213 -13.27 11.34 13.44
N SER A 214 -12.68 12.40 14.01
CA SER A 214 -12.38 12.44 15.44
C SER A 214 -13.63 12.41 16.33
N ASP A 215 -14.75 12.95 15.85
CA ASP A 215 -16.01 12.97 16.59
C ASP A 215 -16.59 11.56 16.75
N ALA A 216 -16.53 10.75 15.69
CA ALA A 216 -17.04 9.38 15.68
C ALA A 216 -16.30 8.45 16.66
N VAL A 217 -15.03 8.75 16.95
CA VAL A 217 -14.18 7.89 17.80
C VAL A 217 -14.05 8.38 19.25
N GLU A 218 -14.68 9.49 19.64
CA GLU A 218 -14.58 10.03 21.01
C GLU A 218 -15.09 9.04 22.07
N GLY A 219 -16.13 8.26 21.75
CA GLY A 219 -16.72 7.23 22.60
C GLY A 219 -16.04 5.86 22.51
N ILE A 220 -14.95 5.75 21.75
CA ILE A 220 -14.34 4.47 21.37
C ILE A 220 -13.01 4.24 22.10
N GLU A 221 -12.88 3.04 22.69
CA GLU A 221 -11.59 2.52 23.17
C GLU A 221 -11.02 1.58 22.10
N PHE A 222 -9.93 2.00 21.43
CA PHE A 222 -9.23 1.11 20.51
C PHE A 222 -8.59 -0.07 21.25
N THR A 223 -8.85 -1.27 20.76
CA THR A 223 -8.20 -2.50 21.21
C THR A 223 -7.44 -3.15 20.08
N TYR A 224 -6.46 -4.00 20.41
CA TYR A 224 -5.55 -4.55 19.41
C TYR A 224 -5.44 -6.08 19.53
N PRO A 225 -5.28 -6.80 18.40
CA PRO A 225 -4.94 -8.20 18.43
C PRO A 225 -3.63 -8.47 19.18
N GLU A 226 -3.55 -9.61 19.87
CA GLU A 226 -2.28 -10.10 20.41
C GLU A 226 -1.29 -10.44 19.28
N GLU A 227 0.02 -10.40 19.57
CA GLU A 227 1.05 -10.72 18.59
C GLU A 227 0.87 -12.14 18.02
N GLY A 228 0.72 -12.23 16.69
CA GLY A 228 0.53 -13.50 15.98
C GLY A 228 -0.91 -14.03 15.97
N ALA A 229 -1.86 -13.33 16.57
CA ALA A 229 -3.28 -13.63 16.43
C ALA A 229 -3.78 -13.26 15.01
N VAL A 230 -4.80 -13.98 14.54
CA VAL A 230 -5.53 -13.60 13.32
C VAL A 230 -6.40 -12.39 13.64
N GLU A 231 -6.28 -11.32 12.86
CA GLU A 231 -6.93 -10.04 13.13
C GLU A 231 -8.45 -10.17 13.18
N GLU A 232 -9.06 -10.89 12.23
CA GLU A 232 -10.51 -11.14 12.22
C GLU A 232 -11.00 -11.92 13.44
N ALA A 233 -10.18 -12.80 14.01
CA ALA A 233 -10.54 -13.51 15.25
C ALA A 233 -10.60 -12.56 16.45
N ALA A 234 -9.59 -11.68 16.58
CA ALA A 234 -9.57 -10.67 17.63
C ALA A 234 -10.71 -9.65 17.50
N ILE A 235 -11.07 -9.30 16.26
CA ILE A 235 -12.23 -8.46 15.97
C ILE A 235 -13.53 -9.17 16.36
N ALA A 236 -13.68 -10.46 16.06
CA ALA A 236 -14.84 -11.25 16.49
C ALA A 236 -14.95 -11.35 18.01
N ASP A 237 -13.83 -11.54 18.72
CA ASP A 237 -13.79 -11.56 20.18
C ASP A 237 -14.17 -10.21 20.80
N THR A 238 -13.79 -9.10 20.16
CA THR A 238 -14.19 -7.74 20.57
C THR A 238 -15.63 -7.43 20.19
N GLY A 239 -16.11 -8.00 19.09
CA GLY A 239 -17.46 -7.84 18.55
C GLY A 239 -17.54 -6.86 17.37
N ILE A 240 -16.60 -5.92 17.23
CA ILE A 240 -16.54 -4.91 16.17
C ILE A 240 -15.10 -4.46 15.93
N GLY A 241 -14.79 -4.06 14.70
CA GLY A 241 -13.48 -3.58 14.31
C GLY A 241 -13.41 -3.04 12.89
N VAL A 242 -12.25 -2.50 12.52
CA VAL A 242 -11.94 -2.08 11.15
C VAL A 242 -10.70 -2.83 10.67
N TYR A 243 -10.81 -3.47 9.50
CA TYR A 243 -9.68 -4.18 8.91
C TYR A 243 -9.73 -4.24 7.39
N LEU A 244 -8.61 -4.63 6.78
CA LEU A 244 -8.48 -4.78 5.34
C LEU A 244 -9.27 -5.99 4.85
N THR A 245 -10.16 -5.78 3.87
CA THR A 245 -10.88 -6.87 3.21
C THR A 245 -10.79 -6.79 1.69
N VAL A 246 -10.66 -7.97 1.08
CA VAL A 246 -10.75 -8.16 -0.38
C VAL A 246 -12.10 -8.80 -0.72
N THR A 247 -12.28 -10.06 -0.31
CA THR A 247 -13.54 -10.81 -0.46
C THR A 247 -14.29 -10.93 0.87
N GLY A 248 -13.61 -10.69 1.99
CA GLY A 248 -14.11 -10.88 3.35
C GLY A 248 -14.34 -12.34 3.75
N SER A 249 -13.78 -13.32 3.02
CA SER A 249 -13.99 -14.75 3.31
C SER A 249 -13.54 -15.13 4.73
N THR A 250 -12.37 -14.64 5.17
CA THR A 250 -11.87 -14.86 6.53
C THR A 250 -12.77 -14.23 7.59
N ALA A 251 -13.27 -13.01 7.36
CA ALA A 251 -14.23 -12.37 8.26
C ALA A 251 -15.48 -13.24 8.49
N HIS A 252 -16.03 -13.82 7.42
CA HIS A 252 -17.19 -14.73 7.52
C HIS A 252 -16.87 -16.03 8.25
N GLU A 253 -15.66 -16.57 8.12
CA GLU A 253 -15.23 -17.77 8.87
C GLU A 253 -15.24 -17.54 10.38
N TYR A 254 -14.98 -16.31 10.82
CA TYR A 254 -15.06 -15.89 12.23
C TYR A 254 -16.43 -15.32 12.64
N GLY A 255 -17.44 -15.40 11.76
CA GLY A 255 -18.81 -14.96 12.07
C GLY A 255 -18.99 -13.44 12.07
N LEU A 256 -18.12 -12.70 11.38
CA LEU A 256 -18.24 -11.27 11.16
C LEU A 256 -19.05 -10.97 9.90
N GLU A 257 -19.87 -9.92 9.96
CA GLU A 257 -20.53 -9.30 8.82
C GLU A 257 -19.67 -8.13 8.29
N LEU A 258 -19.68 -7.96 6.97
CA LEU A 258 -19.01 -6.84 6.29
C LEU A 258 -19.96 -5.64 6.23
N GLY A 259 -19.48 -4.50 6.69
CA GLY A 259 -20.17 -3.23 6.59
C GLY A 259 -19.65 -2.34 5.47
N GLU A 260 -19.73 -1.04 5.71
CA GLU A 260 -19.24 -0.01 4.81
C GLU A 260 -17.73 -0.15 4.55
N ARG A 261 -17.36 0.09 3.29
CA ARG A 261 -15.98 0.25 2.86
C ARG A 261 -15.55 1.67 3.15
N LEU A 262 -14.83 1.86 4.24
CA LEU A 262 -14.48 3.16 4.79
C LEU A 262 -13.46 3.89 3.91
N PHE A 263 -12.39 3.20 3.49
CA PHE A 263 -11.32 3.84 2.75
C PHE A 263 -10.57 2.87 1.83
N PRO A 264 -10.20 3.29 0.60
CA PRO A 264 -9.41 2.48 -0.31
C PRO A 264 -7.93 2.44 0.11
N SER A 265 -7.45 1.26 0.47
CA SER A 265 -6.03 0.94 0.60
C SER A 265 -5.53 0.44 -0.76
N GLU A 266 -4.92 1.32 -1.54
CA GLU A 266 -4.32 0.98 -2.83
C GLU A 266 -2.92 1.57 -2.95
N THR A 267 -2.18 1.10 -3.95
CA THR A 267 -0.90 1.69 -4.31
C THR A 267 -1.16 3.02 -5.00
N VAL A 268 -0.58 4.10 -4.47
CA VAL A 268 -0.73 5.45 -4.99
C VAL A 268 0.56 5.94 -5.60
N MET A 269 0.43 6.68 -6.69
CA MET A 269 1.50 7.50 -7.25
C MET A 269 1.64 8.77 -6.42
N LEU A 270 2.88 9.07 -6.05
CA LEU A 270 3.27 10.22 -5.25
C LEU A 270 4.21 11.10 -6.06
N GLU A 271 4.02 12.41 -5.98
CA GLU A 271 4.86 13.41 -6.62
C GLU A 271 5.38 14.39 -5.57
N ASN A 272 6.71 14.61 -5.55
CA ASN A 272 7.32 15.72 -4.83
C ASN A 272 7.31 16.95 -5.73
N VAL A 273 6.43 17.90 -5.42
CA VAL A 273 6.22 19.11 -6.23
C VAL A 273 7.49 19.95 -6.34
N ALA A 274 8.36 19.93 -5.31
CA ALA A 274 9.61 20.69 -5.31
C ALA A 274 10.66 20.11 -6.28
N GLU A 275 10.61 18.82 -6.58
CA GLU A 275 11.56 18.09 -7.45
C GLU A 275 11.00 17.86 -8.87
N THR A 276 9.82 18.41 -9.17
CA THR A 276 9.12 18.16 -10.44
C THR A 276 9.72 18.92 -11.62
N THR A 277 10.06 18.20 -12.68
CA THR A 277 10.60 18.74 -13.94
C THR A 277 9.75 18.36 -15.15
N ASP A 278 10.05 18.89 -16.34
CA ASP A 278 9.35 18.50 -17.58
C ASP A 278 9.49 17.00 -17.88
N ALA A 279 10.65 16.39 -17.60
CA ALA A 279 10.86 14.95 -17.75
C ALA A 279 10.04 14.15 -16.72
N THR A 280 9.92 14.66 -15.49
CA THR A 280 9.06 14.08 -14.45
C THR A 280 7.59 14.04 -14.89
N ARG A 281 7.10 15.11 -15.50
CA ARG A 281 5.71 15.16 -16.00
C ARG A 281 5.48 14.16 -17.13
N GLN A 282 6.43 14.01 -18.05
CA GLN A 282 6.36 12.97 -19.09
C GLN A 282 6.35 11.56 -18.50
N ALA A 283 7.18 11.31 -17.48
CA ALA A 283 7.18 10.04 -16.77
C ALA A 283 5.86 9.76 -16.04
N THR A 284 5.17 10.79 -15.57
CA THR A 284 3.87 10.66 -14.90
C THR A 284 2.80 10.13 -15.85
N ASP A 285 2.82 10.53 -17.11
CA ASP A 285 1.87 10.07 -18.13
C ASP A 285 1.97 8.55 -18.41
N LEU A 286 3.06 7.89 -18.00
CA LEU A 286 3.18 6.43 -18.08
C LEU A 286 2.30 5.71 -17.06
N PHE A 287 1.99 6.36 -15.94
CA PHE A 287 1.28 5.76 -14.82
C PHE A 287 -0.16 6.28 -14.68
N VAL A 288 -0.44 7.45 -15.27
CA VAL A 288 -1.73 8.15 -15.23
C VAL A 288 -2.46 8.05 -16.58
N GLY A 289 -3.79 7.96 -16.59
CA GLY A 289 -4.59 8.07 -17.81
C GLY A 289 -6.05 7.59 -17.66
N ALA A 290 -6.97 8.11 -18.48
CA ALA A 290 -8.40 7.81 -18.39
C ALA A 290 -8.75 6.33 -18.70
N ASP A 291 -7.93 5.63 -19.48
CA ASP A 291 -8.08 4.19 -19.73
C ASP A 291 -7.64 3.31 -18.53
N LEU A 292 -7.11 3.98 -17.51
CA LEU A 292 -6.32 3.43 -16.41
C LEU A 292 -6.84 3.89 -15.04
N GLU A 293 -7.73 4.88 -15.01
CA GLU A 293 -8.52 5.25 -13.84
C GLU A 293 -9.46 4.09 -13.51
N THR A 294 -9.33 3.56 -12.31
CA THR A 294 -10.45 2.93 -11.63
C THR A 294 -11.63 3.88 -11.81
N LYS A 295 -12.73 3.41 -12.41
CA LYS A 295 -14.00 4.12 -12.32
C LYS A 295 -14.23 4.34 -10.83
N LEU A 296 -13.90 5.53 -10.34
CA LEU A 296 -14.27 6.00 -9.02
C LEU A 296 -15.76 5.71 -8.96
N ALA A 297 -16.13 4.77 -8.09
CA ALA A 297 -17.46 4.20 -8.09
C ALA A 297 -18.41 5.32 -7.67
N SER A 298 -18.98 5.99 -8.66
CA SER A 298 -20.18 6.78 -8.50
C SER A 298 -21.28 5.79 -8.10
N THR A 299 -21.68 5.78 -6.83
CA THR A 299 -23.07 5.93 -6.34
C THR A 299 -23.05 5.84 -4.83
#